data_AF-A0A0A0RHF3-F1
#
_entry.id   AF-A0A0A0RHF3-F1
#
_cell.length_a   1.000
_cell.length_b   1.000
_cell.length_c   1.000
_cell.angle_alpha   90.00
_cell.angle_beta   90.00
_cell.angle_gamma   90.00
#
_symmetry.space_group_name_H-M   'P 1'
#
loop_
_entity.id
_entity.type
_entity.pdbx_description
1 polymer ?
#
loop_
_entity_poly.entity_id
_entity_poly.type
_entity_poly.pdbx_seq_one_letter_code
_entity_poly.pdbx_strand_id
1 'polypeptide(L)'
;LGLYGVRPDLEGVWIAHSVRVMHPVLRELNVPFAFGAVRPALQQHVARFSRHGLATIMAGISLRSTLPRALLDKPPTRTEDVVLIVLPIAQPMSEWPAGTIIDRNGPEL
;
A
#
# COMPACT_ATOMS: atom_id res chain seq x y z
N LEU A 1 0.11 -2.45 -11.43
CA LEU A 1 1.05 -1.38 -11.02
C LEU A 1 1.90 -1.96 -9.88
N GLY A 2 3.11 -2.45 -10.17
CA GLY A 2 3.79 -3.41 -9.27
C GLY A 2 5.25 -3.13 -8.94
N LEU A 3 5.78 -1.96 -9.25
CA LEU A 3 7.12 -1.56 -8.82
C LEU A 3 7.13 -0.07 -8.55
N TYR A 4 7.46 0.31 -7.31
CA TYR A 4 7.68 1.69 -6.92
C TYR A 4 9.10 1.80 -6.39
N GLY A 5 9.93 2.60 -7.07
CA GLY A 5 11.32 2.84 -6.69
C GLY A 5 11.56 4.34 -6.56
N VAL A 6 12.25 4.74 -5.49
CA VAL A 6 12.77 6.10 -5.32
C VAL A 6 14.27 6.02 -5.46
N ARG A 7 14.85 6.94 -6.22
CA ARG A 7 16.31 7.08 -6.26
C ARG A 7 16.80 7.48 -4.86
N PRO A 8 17.87 6.90 -4.30
CA PRO A 8 18.27 7.16 -2.91
C PRO A 8 18.46 8.64 -2.55
N ASP A 9 18.99 9.46 -3.46
CA ASP A 9 19.17 10.92 -3.30
C ASP A 9 17.84 11.72 -3.31
N LEU A 10 16.75 11.07 -3.71
CA LEU A 10 15.40 11.62 -3.81
C LEU A 10 14.48 11.11 -2.69
N GLU A 11 15.00 10.28 -1.79
CA GLU A 11 14.26 9.80 -0.62
C GLU A 11 13.78 10.97 0.24
N GLY A 12 12.50 10.93 0.63
CA GLY A 12 11.89 11.94 1.49
C GLY A 12 11.25 13.13 0.78
N VAL A 13 11.46 13.31 -0.53
CA VAL A 13 10.86 14.43 -1.29
C VAL A 13 9.83 13.94 -2.32
N TRP A 14 10.08 12.79 -2.95
CA TRP A 14 9.38 12.45 -4.20
C TRP A 14 8.06 11.68 -4.07
N ILE A 15 7.89 10.80 -3.07
CA ILE A 15 6.65 10.00 -2.94
C ILE A 15 5.44 10.90 -2.67
N ALA A 16 5.58 11.89 -1.79
CA ALA A 16 4.50 12.83 -1.52
C ALA A 16 4.16 13.68 -2.75
N HIS A 17 5.16 13.97 -3.59
CA HIS A 17 4.97 14.69 -4.84
C HIS A 17 4.24 13.84 -5.89
N SER A 18 4.62 12.59 -6.09
CA SER A 18 3.96 11.69 -7.06
C SER A 18 2.49 11.46 -6.69
N VAL A 19 2.20 11.29 -5.40
CA VAL A 19 0.82 11.19 -4.90
C VAL A 19 0.02 12.45 -5.25
N ARG A 20 0.57 13.64 -5.05
CA ARG A 20 -0.09 14.91 -5.40
C ARG A 20 -0.38 15.03 -6.89
N VAL A 21 0.52 14.56 -7.75
CA VAL A 21 0.34 14.59 -9.21
C VAL A 21 -0.79 13.64 -9.64
N MET A 22 -0.87 12.45 -9.04
CA MET A 22 -1.91 11.46 -9.38
C MET A 22 -3.28 11.80 -8.79
N HIS A 23 -3.31 12.53 -7.67
CA HIS A 23 -4.53 12.75 -6.88
C HIS A 23 -5.73 13.32 -7.67
N PRO A 24 -5.60 14.34 -8.54
CA PRO A 24 -6.75 14.87 -9.30
C PRO A 24 -7.39 13.80 -10.18
N VAL A 25 -6.58 13.04 -10.92
CA VAL A 25 -7.06 11.97 -11.80
C VAL A 25 -7.73 10.85 -11.01
N LEU A 26 -7.14 10.43 -9.88
CA LEU A 26 -7.74 9.42 -9.01
C LEU A 26 -9.09 9.87 -8.44
N ARG A 27 -9.23 11.17 -8.14
CA ARG A 27 -10.49 11.77 -7.68
C ARG A 27 -11.54 11.81 -8.79
N GLU A 28 -11.17 12.16 -10.02
CA GLU A 28 -12.07 12.13 -11.19
C GLU A 28 -12.58 10.72 -11.48
N LEU A 29 -11.73 9.70 -11.27
CA LEU A 29 -12.10 8.29 -11.39
C LEU A 29 -12.91 7.76 -10.20
N ASN A 30 -13.26 8.60 -9.22
CA ASN A 30 -13.95 8.22 -7.99
C ASN A 30 -13.27 7.07 -7.23
N VAL A 31 -11.94 6.99 -7.29
CA VAL A 31 -11.21 6.04 -6.46
C VAL A 31 -11.40 6.43 -5.00
N PRO A 32 -11.92 5.55 -4.12
CA PRO A 32 -12.20 5.92 -2.74
C PRO A 32 -10.91 6.06 -1.93
N PHE A 33 -9.99 5.10 -2.12
CA PHE A 33 -8.71 5.00 -1.43
C PHE A 33 -7.63 4.48 -2.38
N ALA A 34 -6.39 4.95 -2.20
CA ALA A 34 -5.22 4.26 -2.70
C ALA A 34 -4.51 3.58 -1.52
N PHE A 35 -3.90 2.41 -1.74
CA PHE A 35 -3.13 1.76 -0.69
C PHE A 35 -1.87 1.09 -1.24
N GLY A 36 -0.90 0.87 -0.36
CA GLY A 36 0.32 0.14 -0.66
C GLY A 36 0.75 -0.67 0.54
N ALA A 37 1.20 -1.90 0.29
CA ALA A 37 1.84 -2.74 1.30
C ALA A 37 3.35 -2.65 1.12
N VAL A 38 4.07 -2.45 2.22
CA VAL A 38 5.54 -2.49 2.26
C VAL A 38 6.02 -3.50 3.29
N ARG A 39 7.24 -4.02 3.10
CA ARG A 39 7.88 -4.88 4.10
C ARG A 39 8.02 -4.12 5.43
N PRO A 40 7.93 -4.80 6.59
CA PRO A 40 8.11 -4.16 7.90
C PRO A 40 9.43 -3.38 8.05
N ALA A 41 10.51 -3.85 7.42
CA ALA A 41 11.80 -3.14 7.40
C ALA A 41 11.74 -1.72 6.81
N LEU A 42 10.72 -1.40 6.00
CA LEU A 42 10.50 -0.09 5.39
C LEU A 42 9.58 0.81 6.22
N GLN A 43 9.10 0.38 7.39
CA GLN A 43 8.16 1.13 8.23
C GLN A 43 8.64 2.55 8.52
N GLN A 44 9.92 2.72 8.88
CA GLN A 44 10.49 4.04 9.19
C GLN A 44 10.54 4.94 7.96
N HIS A 45 10.80 4.38 6.78
CA HIS A 45 10.81 5.12 5.52
C HIS A 45 9.40 5.68 5.23
N VAL A 46 8.37 4.87 5.48
CA VAL A 46 6.98 5.23 5.17
C VAL A 46 6.27 6.01 6.28
N ALA A 47 6.76 5.95 7.53
CA ALA A 47 6.29 6.78 8.65
C ALA A 47 6.28 8.28 8.34
N ARG A 48 7.14 8.72 7.41
CA ARG A 48 7.19 10.11 6.96
C ARG A 48 5.92 10.55 6.19
N PHE A 49 5.16 9.64 5.59
CA PHE A 49 3.90 9.97 4.90
C PHE A 49 2.81 10.47 5.85
N SER A 50 2.69 9.82 7.00
CA SER A 50 1.68 10.18 7.98
C SER A 50 1.95 11.53 8.64
N ARG A 51 3.20 11.99 8.68
CA ARG A 51 3.57 13.30 9.27
C ARG A 51 2.92 14.49 8.58
N HIS A 52 2.58 14.36 7.30
CA HIS A 52 1.95 15.43 6.53
C HIS A 52 0.43 15.24 6.38
N GLY A 53 -0.16 14.29 7.10
CA GLY A 53 -1.61 14.02 7.06
C GLY A 53 -2.11 13.44 5.74
N LEU A 54 -1.21 13.06 4.84
CA LEU A 54 -1.58 12.53 3.52
C LEU A 54 -1.94 11.04 3.57
N ALA A 55 -1.35 10.27 4.50
CA ALA A 55 -1.54 8.82 4.57
C ALA A 55 -1.70 8.32 6.01
N THR A 56 -2.50 7.27 6.18
CA THR A 56 -2.63 6.51 7.43
C THR A 56 -1.80 5.25 7.34
N ILE A 57 -0.95 5.01 8.34
CA ILE A 57 -0.26 3.72 8.48
C ILE A 57 -1.12 2.81 9.34
N MET A 58 -1.42 1.64 8.81
CA MET A 58 -2.19 0.61 9.51
C MET A 58 -1.29 -0.57 9.83
N ALA A 59 -1.36 -1.02 11.09
CA ALA A 59 -0.74 -2.24 11.57
C ALA A 59 -1.80 -3.33 11.77
N GLY A 60 -1.38 -4.59 11.82
CA GLY A 60 -2.29 -5.72 12.04
C GLY A 60 -3.17 -6.08 10.85
N ILE A 61 -2.80 -5.61 9.64
CA ILE A 61 -3.40 -6.07 8.38
C ILE A 61 -2.49 -7.14 7.78
N SER A 62 -3.03 -8.33 7.57
CA SER A 62 -2.39 -9.41 6.85
C SER A 62 -2.62 -9.24 5.34
N LEU A 63 -1.57 -9.41 4.55
CA LEU A 63 -1.69 -9.42 3.09
C LEU A 63 -1.68 -10.86 2.60
N ARG A 64 -2.66 -11.25 1.78
CA ARG A 64 -2.67 -12.56 1.12
C ARG A 64 -2.26 -12.40 -0.33
N SER A 65 -1.13 -12.97 -0.71
CA SER A 65 -0.58 -12.95 -2.07
C SER A 65 -0.67 -14.33 -2.71
N THR A 66 -0.66 -14.37 -4.04
CA THR A 66 -0.47 -15.64 -4.76
C THR A 66 0.96 -16.14 -4.56
N LEU A 67 1.23 -17.44 -4.67
CA LEU A 67 2.62 -17.89 -4.77
C LEU A 67 3.24 -17.49 -6.12
N PRO A 68 4.58 -17.30 -6.23
CA PRO A 68 5.23 -16.93 -7.50
C PRO A 68 5.22 -18.09 -8.50
N ARG A 69 5.11 -19.31 -7.98
CA ARG A 69 4.89 -20.53 -8.74
C ARG A 69 3.73 -21.29 -8.12
N ALA A 70 2.82 -21.77 -8.97
CA ALA A 70 1.80 -22.72 -8.57
C ALA A 70 2.49 -24.04 -8.17
N LEU A 71 2.25 -24.49 -6.95
CA LEU A 71 2.80 -25.72 -6.39
C LEU A 71 1.62 -26.64 -6.05
N LEU A 72 1.60 -27.86 -6.59
CA LEU A 72 0.50 -28.82 -6.43
C LEU A 72 0.33 -29.30 -4.97
N ASP A 73 1.40 -29.22 -4.20
CA ASP A 73 1.48 -29.66 -2.81
C ASP A 73 1.18 -28.53 -1.80
N LYS A 74 0.91 -27.30 -2.25
CA LYS A 74 0.74 -26.13 -1.37
C LYS A 74 -0.52 -25.32 -1.71
N PRO A 75 -1.08 -24.61 -0.72
CA PRO A 75 -2.11 -23.60 -1.00
C PRO A 75 -1.60 -22.58 -2.04
N PRO A 76 -2.46 -22.10 -2.95
CA PRO A 76 -2.05 -21.19 -4.02
C PRO A 76 -1.69 -19.78 -3.53
N THR A 77 -1.85 -19.52 -2.24
CA THR A 77 -1.65 -18.21 -1.62
C THR A 77 -0.84 -18.31 -0.33
N ARG A 78 -0.20 -17.20 0.03
CA ARG A 78 0.55 -17.03 1.27
C ARG A 78 0.10 -15.76 1.98
N THR A 79 0.03 -15.83 3.30
CA THR A 79 -0.18 -14.65 4.14
C THR A 79 1.17 -14.04 4.54
N GLU A 80 1.30 -12.73 4.38
CA GLU A 80 2.46 -11.92 4.70
C GLU A 80 2.11 -10.88 5.74
N ASP A 81 3.03 -10.68 6.69
CA ASP A 81 3.00 -9.54 7.59
C ASP A 81 3.61 -8.31 6.89
N VAL A 82 2.81 -7.27 6.71
CA VAL A 82 3.18 -6.05 6.00
C VAL A 82 2.79 -4.82 6.80
N VAL A 83 3.40 -3.69 6.44
CA VAL A 83 2.93 -2.37 6.87
C VAL A 83 2.07 -1.82 5.73
N LEU A 84 0.80 -1.56 6.02
CA LEU A 84 -0.13 -0.99 5.06
C LEU A 84 -0.12 0.53 5.19
N ILE A 85 -0.07 1.20 4.04
CA ILE A 85 -0.23 2.64 3.93
C ILE A 85 -1.51 2.88 3.13
N VAL A 86 -2.44 3.63 3.70
CA VAL A 86 -3.71 3.99 3.06
C VAL A 86 -3.75 5.49 2.85
N LEU A 87 -4.10 5.89 1.64
CA LEU A 87 -4.29 7.27 1.23
C LEU A 87 -5.78 7.48 0.92
N PRO A 88 -6.52 8.28 1.71
CA PRO A 88 -7.87 8.68 1.36
C PRO A 88 -7.84 9.56 0.10
N ILE A 89 -8.70 9.27 -0.87
CA ILE A 89 -8.80 10.03 -2.13
C ILE A 89 -10.16 10.74 -2.22
N ALA A 90 -11.24 9.96 -2.38
CA ALA A 90 -12.60 10.48 -2.48
C ALA A 90 -13.41 10.25 -1.20
N GLN A 91 -12.96 9.36 -0.32
CA GLN A 91 -13.64 9.04 0.95
C GLN A 91 -12.73 9.28 2.16
N PRO A 92 -13.31 9.66 3.32
CA PRO A 92 -12.57 9.80 4.56
C PRO A 92 -12.14 8.43 5.11
N MET A 93 -11.07 8.40 5.92
CA MET A 93 -10.59 7.17 6.55
C MET A 93 -11.62 6.45 7.43
N SER A 94 -12.65 7.14 7.92
CA SER A 94 -13.75 6.52 8.69
C SER A 94 -14.58 5.54 7.86
N GLU A 95 -14.56 5.66 6.53
CA GLU A 95 -15.24 4.76 5.59
C GLU A 95 -14.33 3.63 5.11
N TRP A 96 -13.09 3.55 5.60
CA TRP A 96 -12.20 2.45 5.25
C TRP A 96 -12.83 1.11 5.66
N PRO A 97 -12.87 0.11 4.75
CA PRO A 97 -13.55 -1.15 5.04
C PRO A 97 -13.01 -1.83 6.29
N ALA A 98 -13.93 -2.34 7.12
CA ALA A 98 -13.58 -3.18 8.24
C ALA A 98 -12.98 -4.50 7.74
N GLY A 99 -11.86 -4.91 8.31
CA GLY A 99 -11.19 -6.16 7.96
C GLY A 99 -9.72 -6.15 8.34
N THR A 100 -9.16 -7.34 8.46
CA THR A 100 -7.73 -7.54 8.79
C THR A 100 -6.96 -8.24 7.68
N ILE A 101 -7.60 -8.57 6.56
CA ILE A 101 -6.98 -9.28 5.44
C ILE A 101 -7.23 -8.53 4.13
N ILE A 102 -6.18 -8.31 3.35
CA ILE A 102 -6.25 -7.79 1.98
C ILE A 102 -5.73 -8.88 1.04
N ASP A 103 -6.52 -9.28 0.04
CA ASP A 103 -6.05 -10.11 -1.05
C ASP A 103 -5.38 -9.23 -2.12
N ARG A 104 -4.13 -9.54 -2.50
CA ARG A 104 -3.42 -8.83 -3.57
C ARG A 104 -3.36 -9.65 -4.85
N ASN A 105 -3.42 -8.94 -5.96
CA ASN A 105 -3.14 -9.50 -7.27
C ASN A 105 -1.62 -9.60 -7.47
N GLY A 106 -1.09 -10.82 -7.44
CA GLY A 106 0.31 -11.11 -7.75
C GLY A 106 1.12 -11.66 -6.57
N PRO A 107 2.37 -12.10 -6.86
CA PRO A 107 3.20 -12.87 -5.93
C PRO A 107 3.61 -12.09 -4.69
N GLU A 108 4.16 -12.71 -3.66
CA GLU A 108 4.66 -12.03 -2.46
C GLU A 108 5.65 -10.87 -2.73
N LEU A 109 5.80 -9.97 -1.74
CA LEU A 109 6.77 -8.85 -1.82
C LEU A 109 8.21 -9.35 -1.70
#